data_AF-A0A2Z6NZX0-F1
#
_entry.id   AF-A0A2Z6NZX0-F1
#
_cell.length_a   1.000
_cell.length_b   1.000
_cell.length_c   1.000
_cell.angle_alpha   90.00
_cell.angle_beta   90.00
_cell.angle_gamma   90.00
#
_symmetry.space_group_name_H-M   'P 1'
#
loop_
_entity.id
_entity.type
_entity.pdbx_description
1 polymer ?
#
loop_
_entity_poly.entity_id
_entity_poly.type
_entity_poly.pdbx_seq_one_letter_code
_entity_poly.pdbx_strand_id
1 'polypeptide(L)'
;MNVLDLSRNHLSGTIPSSLAHIDRLSVLNLSNNQFCGKIPTGSQLRTFDASCFEGNSNLCGEPLDRKCPEEELGEHQKPRVFADDDKSIFLEALYMSMEIGFFTGFVGLIGSILLLQSWRDTYSRFLN
;
A
#
# COMPACT_ATOMS: atom_id res chain seq x y z
N MET A 1 7.75 18.26 39.40
CA MET A 1 7.42 17.23 38.40
C MET A 1 6.18 17.68 37.66
N ASN A 2 6.25 17.80 36.34
CA ASN A 2 5.07 18.09 35.53
C ASN A 2 4.65 16.78 34.86
N VAL A 3 3.51 16.25 35.25
CA VAL A 3 2.97 14.98 34.75
C VAL A 3 1.70 15.31 33.98
N LEU A 4 1.62 14.83 32.74
CA LEU A 4 0.43 14.94 31.91
C LEU A 4 0.04 13.54 31.44
N ASP A 5 -0.96 12.97 32.12
CA ASP A 5 -1.58 11.71 31.71
C ASP A 5 -2.96 12.01 31.12
N LEU A 6 -3.09 11.77 29.83
CA LEU A 6 -4.34 11.86 29.06
C LEU A 6 -4.70 10.51 28.45
N SER A 7 -4.11 9.41 28.93
CA SER A 7 -4.34 8.09 28.37
C SER A 7 -5.80 7.64 28.50
N ARG A 8 -6.22 6.75 27.60
CA ARG A 8 -7.56 6.11 27.61
C ARG A 8 -8.71 7.12 27.58
N ASN A 9 -8.59 8.14 26.75
CA ASN A 9 -9.66 9.08 26.47
C ASN A 9 -10.11 8.97 25.00
N HIS A 10 -11.10 9.78 24.62
CA HIS A 10 -11.56 9.89 23.24
C HIS A 10 -11.05 11.17 22.58
N LEU A 11 -9.84 11.62 22.93
CA LEU A 11 -9.25 12.82 22.34
C LEU A 11 -8.87 12.54 20.89
N SER A 12 -9.24 13.44 19.99
CA SER A 12 -9.05 13.31 18.55
C SER A 12 -8.35 14.52 17.96
N GLY A 13 -7.81 14.37 16.75
CA GLY A 13 -7.11 15.44 16.04
C GLY A 13 -5.59 15.29 16.11
N THR A 14 -4.86 16.32 15.71
CA THR A 14 -3.40 16.31 15.71
C THR A 14 -2.84 16.67 17.07
N ILE A 15 -1.67 16.11 17.41
CA ILE A 15 -0.93 16.56 18.60
C ILE A 15 -0.41 17.97 18.29
N PRO A 16 -0.78 19.00 19.08
CA PRO A 16 -0.38 20.36 18.80
C PRO A 16 1.13 20.53 19.00
N SER A 17 1.79 21.24 18.08
CA SER A 17 3.23 21.52 18.15
C SER A 17 3.63 22.32 19.39
N SER A 18 2.70 23.07 20.00
CA SER A 18 2.92 23.74 21.28
C SER A 18 3.22 22.77 22.42
N LEU A 19 2.61 21.56 22.41
CA LEU A 19 2.91 20.51 23.38
C LEU A 19 4.37 20.04 23.26
N ALA A 20 4.92 20.12 22.05
CA ALA A 20 6.29 19.75 21.74
C ALA A 20 7.35 20.75 22.25
N HIS A 21 6.93 21.95 22.66
CA HIS A 21 7.79 23.03 23.17
C HIS A 21 7.74 23.17 24.70
N ILE A 22 7.02 22.29 25.41
CA ILE A 22 6.93 22.39 26.87
C ILE A 22 8.18 21.73 27.48
N ASP A 23 9.26 22.49 27.67
CA ASP A 23 10.58 21.97 28.08
C ASP A 23 10.65 21.28 29.46
N ARG A 24 9.57 21.30 30.26
CA ARG A 24 9.59 20.86 31.66
C ARG A 24 8.68 19.68 31.99
N LEU A 25 8.13 18.98 30.99
CA LEU A 25 7.32 17.79 31.21
C LEU A 25 8.20 16.60 31.62
N SER A 26 7.88 16.00 32.76
CA SER A 26 8.60 14.85 33.31
C SER A 26 7.97 13.52 32.86
N VAL A 27 6.65 13.50 32.69
CA VAL A 27 5.89 12.32 32.27
C VAL A 27 4.78 12.76 31.34
N LEU A 28 4.66 12.09 30.20
CA LEU A 28 3.59 12.27 29.22
C LEU A 28 2.98 10.91 28.89
N ASN A 29 1.66 10.78 28.89
CA ASN A 29 0.98 9.61 28.37
C ASN A 29 -0.26 10.02 27.56
N LEU A 30 -0.24 9.77 26.26
CA LEU A 30 -1.31 10.04 25.31
C LEU A 30 -1.92 8.75 24.74
N SER A 31 -1.56 7.59 25.32
CA SER A 31 -1.94 6.28 24.79
C SER A 31 -3.46 6.06 24.79
N ASN A 32 -3.92 5.17 23.91
CA ASN A 32 -5.33 4.79 23.79
C ASN A 32 -6.27 6.00 23.61
N ASN A 33 -5.96 6.85 22.64
CA ASN A 33 -6.81 7.95 22.18
C ASN A 33 -7.08 7.82 20.66
N GLN A 34 -7.62 8.87 20.05
CA GLN A 34 -7.94 8.96 18.62
C GLN A 34 -7.09 10.03 17.93
N PHE A 35 -5.88 10.28 18.41
CA PHE A 35 -4.97 11.23 17.78
C PHE A 35 -4.57 10.75 16.37
N CYS A 36 -4.30 11.70 15.47
CA CYS A 36 -3.96 11.46 14.08
C CYS A 36 -2.81 12.34 13.60
N GLY A 37 -2.19 11.94 12.48
CA GLY A 37 -1.13 12.70 11.81
C GLY A 37 0.26 12.41 12.37
N LYS A 38 1.22 13.25 11.96
CA LYS A 38 2.62 13.11 12.36
C LYS A 38 2.84 13.61 13.79
N ILE A 39 3.53 12.82 14.60
CA ILE A 39 4.01 13.26 15.92
C ILE A 39 4.94 14.47 15.70
N PRO A 40 4.66 15.63 16.31
CA PRO A 40 5.49 16.82 16.13
C PRO A 40 6.93 16.54 16.56
N THR A 41 7.88 16.90 15.69
CA THR A 41 9.32 16.82 15.95
C THR A 41 9.77 17.92 16.92
N GLY A 42 9.24 17.94 18.15
CA GLY A 42 9.76 18.78 19.23
C GLY A 42 10.83 18.05 20.04
N SER A 43 11.72 18.82 20.66
CA SER A 43 12.86 18.33 21.44
C SER A 43 12.47 17.29 22.49
N GLN A 44 11.33 17.47 23.17
CA GLN A 44 10.92 16.60 24.28
C GLN A 44 10.01 15.44 23.87
N LEU A 45 9.14 15.58 22.86
CA LEU A 45 8.21 14.49 22.50
C LEU A 45 8.94 13.24 22.00
N ARG A 46 10.08 13.41 21.34
CA ARG A 46 10.95 12.30 20.89
C ARG A 46 11.70 11.62 22.03
N THR A 47 11.76 12.23 23.21
CA THR A 47 12.41 11.62 24.40
C THR A 47 11.50 10.69 25.18
N PHE A 48 10.19 10.74 24.95
CA PHE A 48 9.24 9.81 25.56
C PHE A 48 9.17 8.50 24.77
N ASP A 49 8.88 7.41 25.47
CA ASP A 49 8.77 6.10 24.87
C ASP A 49 7.59 6.00 23.89
N ALA A 50 7.71 5.09 22.93
CA ALA A 50 6.65 4.78 21.96
C ALA A 50 5.32 4.38 22.64
N SER A 51 5.39 3.74 23.81
CA SER A 51 4.24 3.32 24.61
C SER A 51 3.32 4.49 25.00
N CYS A 52 3.88 5.70 25.18
CA CYS A 52 3.13 6.91 25.49
C CYS A 52 2.20 7.34 24.36
N PHE A 53 2.41 6.86 23.14
CA PHE A 53 1.64 7.21 21.94
C PHE A 53 0.85 6.03 21.37
N GLU A 54 0.99 4.84 21.95
CA GLU A 54 0.37 3.60 21.47
C GLU A 54 -1.16 3.65 21.58
N GLY A 55 -1.86 2.83 20.80
CA GLY A 55 -3.32 2.78 20.80
C GLY A 55 -4.00 3.96 20.08
N ASN A 56 -3.22 4.81 19.40
CA ASN A 56 -3.71 5.84 18.48
C ASN A 56 -3.50 5.36 17.03
N SER A 57 -4.55 4.84 16.39
CA SER A 57 -4.44 4.15 15.10
C SER A 57 -3.91 5.01 13.95
N ASN A 58 -4.14 6.33 13.99
CA ASN A 58 -3.80 7.25 12.91
C ASN A 58 -2.56 8.11 13.20
N LEU A 59 -1.83 7.85 14.30
CA LEU A 59 -0.55 8.49 14.58
C LEU A 59 0.59 7.79 13.81
N CYS A 60 1.53 8.60 13.36
CA CYS A 60 2.73 8.16 12.65
C CYS A 60 3.94 9.05 13.00
N GLY A 61 5.15 8.58 12.69
CA GLY A 61 6.41 9.24 12.99
C GLY A 61 7.02 8.80 14.31
N GLU A 62 8.30 9.09 14.50
CA GLU A 62 9.04 8.74 15.72
C GLU A 62 8.40 9.40 16.97
N PRO A 63 8.32 8.69 18.11
CA PRO A 63 8.98 7.41 18.44
C PRO A 63 8.24 6.14 17.96
N LEU A 64 7.15 6.22 17.20
CA LEU A 64 6.47 5.04 16.66
C LEU A 64 7.18 4.52 15.39
N ASP A 65 7.22 3.20 15.20
CA ASP A 65 7.74 2.55 13.97
C ASP A 65 6.85 2.76 12.73
N ARG A 66 5.74 3.49 12.87
CA ARG A 66 4.80 3.79 11.80
C ARG A 66 5.33 4.95 10.95
N LYS A 67 5.61 4.70 9.68
CA LYS A 67 5.96 5.76 8.72
C LYS A 67 4.74 6.60 8.39
N CYS A 68 4.93 7.92 8.35
CA CYS A 68 3.89 8.81 7.85
C CYS A 68 3.82 8.73 6.33
N PRO A 69 2.61 8.83 5.73
CA PRO A 69 2.50 9.14 4.31
C PRO A 69 3.26 10.44 4.08
N GLU A 70 4.24 10.43 3.18
CA GLU A 70 4.87 11.67 2.75
C GLU A 70 3.77 12.52 2.10
N GLU A 71 3.46 13.67 2.68
CA GLU A 71 2.65 14.68 2.02
C GLU A 71 3.38 15.00 0.71
N GLU A 72 2.76 14.67 -0.42
CA GLU A 72 3.22 15.06 -1.74
C GLU A 72 3.28 16.59 -1.82
N LEU A 73 4.38 17.18 -1.38
CA LEU A 73 4.76 18.52 -1.79
C LEU A 73 5.15 18.37 -3.26
N GLY A 74 4.17 18.63 -4.13
CA GLY A 74 4.31 18.47 -5.55
C GLY A 74 5.52 19.22 -6.09
N GLU A 75 6.50 18.48 -6.61
CA GLU A 75 7.21 18.87 -7.81
C GLU A 75 7.76 17.64 -8.55
N HIS A 76 7.32 17.54 -9.80
CA HIS A 76 7.85 16.80 -10.93
C HIS A 76 8.77 15.56 -10.75
N GLN A 77 8.28 14.47 -11.34
CA GLN A 77 9.01 13.39 -12.00
C GLN A 77 9.78 12.43 -11.09
N LYS A 78 9.11 11.31 -10.78
CA LYS A 78 9.45 9.95 -11.24
C LYS A 78 8.54 8.98 -10.47
N PRO A 79 7.71 8.15 -11.12
CA PRO A 79 6.98 7.11 -10.40
C PRO A 79 8.02 6.14 -9.84
N ARG A 80 8.32 6.28 -8.54
CA ARG A 80 8.96 5.20 -7.78
C ARG A 80 7.82 4.28 -7.39
N VAL A 81 7.75 3.16 -8.09
CA VAL A 81 6.98 1.98 -7.71
C VAL A 81 7.36 1.64 -6.27
N PHE A 82 6.56 2.12 -5.32
CA PHE A 82 6.42 1.49 -4.02
C PHE A 82 5.40 0.39 -4.21
N ALA A 83 5.84 -0.82 -3.85
CA ALA A 83 5.09 -2.06 -3.97
C ALA A 83 3.67 -1.92 -3.40
N ASP A 84 2.70 -1.87 -4.31
CA ASP A 84 1.36 -2.43 -4.12
C ASP A 84 1.46 -3.83 -4.74
N ASP A 85 1.88 -4.80 -3.91
CA ASP A 85 2.20 -6.18 -4.32
C ASP A 85 1.02 -6.83 -5.07
N ASP A 86 -0.21 -6.44 -4.75
CA ASP A 86 -1.41 -7.05 -5.32
C ASP A 86 -1.71 -6.59 -6.77
N LYS A 87 -1.41 -5.35 -7.15
CA LYS A 87 -1.73 -4.87 -8.52
C LYS A 87 -0.69 -5.27 -9.56
N SER A 88 0.57 -5.41 -9.14
CA SER A 88 1.66 -5.80 -10.03
C SER A 88 1.53 -7.26 -10.50
N ILE A 89 1.18 -8.18 -9.58
CA ILE A 89 0.95 -9.59 -9.87
C ILE A 89 -0.21 -9.80 -10.84
N PHE A 90 -1.33 -9.08 -10.64
CA PHE A 90 -2.48 -9.17 -11.54
C PHE A 90 -2.16 -8.66 -12.96
N LEU A 91 -1.38 -7.58 -13.11
CA LEU A 91 -1.05 -7.02 -14.42
C LEU A 91 -0.05 -7.91 -15.19
N GLU A 92 0.92 -8.52 -14.49
CA GLU A 92 1.80 -9.53 -15.07
C GLU A 92 1.02 -10.80 -15.47
N ALA A 93 0.10 -11.27 -14.62
CA ALA A 93 -0.74 -12.42 -14.94
C ALA A 93 -1.63 -12.17 -16.17
N LEU A 94 -2.18 -10.95 -16.30
CA LEU A 94 -2.95 -10.56 -17.47
C LEU A 94 -2.09 -10.51 -18.75
N TYR A 95 -0.86 -10.00 -18.67
CA TYR A 95 0.06 -9.95 -19.81
C TYR A 95 0.43 -11.37 -20.28
N MET A 96 0.77 -12.26 -19.35
CA MET A 96 1.07 -13.67 -19.66
C MET A 96 -0.14 -14.40 -20.25
N SER A 97 -1.37 -14.06 -19.83
CA SER A 97 -2.60 -14.65 -20.37
C SER A 97 -2.91 -14.23 -21.80
N MET A 98 -2.57 -12.99 -22.17
CA MET A 98 -2.79 -12.44 -23.51
C MET A 98 -1.94 -13.16 -24.56
N GLU A 99 -0.72 -13.54 -24.22
CA GLU A 99 0.16 -14.30 -25.10
C GLU A 99 -0.37 -15.73 -25.34
N ILE A 100 -0.70 -16.47 -24.27
CA ILE A 100 -1.18 -17.86 -24.38
C ILE A 100 -2.53 -17.93 -25.12
N GLY A 101 -3.42 -16.95 -24.90
CA GLY A 101 -4.71 -16.86 -25.59
C GLY A 101 -4.59 -16.66 -27.09
N PHE A 102 -3.61 -15.85 -27.53
CA PHE A 102 -3.37 -15.61 -28.95
C PHE A 102 -2.83 -16.85 -29.67
N PHE A 103 -1.87 -17.56 -29.05
CA PHE A 103 -1.29 -18.77 -29.64
C PHE A 103 -2.28 -19.92 -29.72
N THR A 104 -3.04 -20.17 -28.65
CA THR A 104 -4.02 -21.27 -28.64
C THR A 104 -5.21 -21.01 -29.57
N GLY A 105 -5.70 -19.77 -29.65
CA GLY A 105 -6.77 -19.39 -30.56
C GLY A 105 -6.36 -19.47 -32.03
N PHE A 106 -5.21 -18.91 -32.39
CA PHE A 106 -4.76 -18.86 -33.79
C PHE A 106 -4.31 -20.22 -34.30
N VAL A 107 -3.52 -20.97 -33.52
CA VAL A 107 -3.07 -22.32 -33.89
C VAL A 107 -4.24 -23.31 -33.86
N GLY A 108 -5.14 -23.20 -32.89
CA GLY A 108 -6.33 -24.04 -32.79
C GLY A 108 -7.29 -23.85 -33.97
N LEU A 109 -7.57 -22.60 -34.36
CA LEU A 109 -8.43 -22.31 -35.51
C LEU A 109 -7.80 -22.74 -36.82
N ILE A 110 -6.53 -22.40 -37.07
CA ILE A 110 -5.85 -22.78 -38.31
C ILE A 110 -5.69 -24.31 -38.40
N GLY A 111 -5.28 -24.96 -37.31
CA GLY A 111 -5.17 -26.41 -37.26
C GLY A 111 -6.50 -27.12 -37.55
N SER A 112 -7.59 -26.63 -36.96
CA SER A 112 -8.94 -27.19 -37.19
C SER A 112 -9.41 -27.01 -38.64
N ILE A 113 -9.15 -25.84 -39.25
CA ILE A 113 -9.50 -25.55 -40.64
C ILE A 113 -8.67 -26.42 -41.60
N LEU A 114 -7.37 -26.58 -41.34
CA LEU A 114 -6.49 -27.42 -42.17
C LEU A 114 -6.86 -28.90 -42.08
N LEU A 115 -7.25 -29.39 -40.90
CA LEU A 115 -7.77 -30.74 -40.76
C LEU A 115 -9.05 -30.90 -41.59
N LEU A 116 -10.03 -30.01 -41.50
CA LEU A 116 -11.25 -30.11 -42.30
C LEU A 116 -10.97 -30.07 -43.82
N GLN A 117 -10.02 -29.25 -44.27
CA GLN A 117 -9.60 -29.22 -45.68
C GLN A 117 -8.93 -30.53 -46.11
N SER A 118 -7.97 -31.02 -45.32
CA SER A 118 -7.26 -32.28 -45.60
C SER A 118 -8.20 -33.49 -45.64
N TRP A 119 -9.18 -33.54 -44.73
CA TRP A 119 -10.20 -34.58 -44.72
C TRP A 119 -11.15 -34.46 -45.92
N ARG A 120 -11.53 -33.24 -46.32
CA ARG A 120 -12.35 -33.01 -47.52
C ARG A 120 -11.65 -33.46 -48.80
N ASP A 121 -10.36 -33.18 -48.93
CA ASP A 121 -9.56 -33.56 -50.10
C ASP A 121 -9.29 -35.06 -50.15
N THR A 122 -9.13 -35.70 -48.98
CA THR A 122 -9.01 -37.16 -48.88
C THR A 122 -10.34 -37.85 -49.21
N TYR A 123 -11.44 -37.32 -48.71
CA TYR A 123 -12.79 -37.85 -48.94
C TYR A 123 -13.22 -37.73 -50.40
N SER A 124 -12.89 -36.61 -51.07
CA SER A 124 -13.19 -36.41 -52.49
C SER A 124 -12.38 -37.35 -53.40
N ARG A 125 -11.12 -37.63 -53.06
CA ARG A 125 -10.30 -38.64 -53.75
C ARG A 125 -10.78 -40.08 -53.56
N PHE A 126 -11.50 -40.37 -52.48
CA PHE A 126 -12.05 -41.71 -52.22
C PHE A 126 -13.37 -41.95 -52.97
N LEU A 127 -14.09 -40.88 -53.33
CA LEU A 127 -15.40 -40.92 -54.01
C LEU A 127 -15.35 -40.77 -55.54
N ASN A 128 -14.17 -40.50 -56.13
CA ASN A 128 -13.95 -40.41 -57.58
C ASN A 128 -13.00 -41.51 -58.04
#